data_AF-A0A7C6MPU5-F1
#
_entry.id   AF-A0A7C6MPU5-F1
#
_cell.length_a   1.000
_cell.length_b   1.000
_cell.length_c   1.000
_cell.angle_alpha   90.00
_cell.angle_beta   90.00
_cell.angle_gamma   90.00
#
_symmetry.space_group_name_H-M   'P 1'
#
loop_
_entity.id
_entity.type
_entity.pdbx_description
1 polymer ?
#
loop_
_entity_poly.entity_id
_entity_poly.type
_entity_poly.pdbx_seq_one_letter_code
_entity_poly.pdbx_strand_id
1 'polypeptide(L)'
;MEIIQTDPYVENLAELFSATKRTGVQNIIETNLRSEHGTVIKRPLGTARKFIDFDGLMFISSHFKNQALTHTIPVNTDVVIGPLAKKPLRVTTPLLISGMAYKRALSAKFKAAFALGSTKAGTATNTGEGAYLQQERELAQKLIVQYPRIPLHRNLTMLRDANAIEIQIAQGASAGGAQAPYPHLIRTSLPALRNTRDLPKLVSFLKKAGDGIPVGIKFSLSDHLEEEIDFCLKSGVDYLALEGAQAATVAAAPILEDDFGLPTLIGLCRAVKHLRLRKAENKVSLIISGGFNSPGQCLKALALGANAIYMGTMPLFAASHTQSLKAVPWEPPTQLAMEGGKMSKRFNWRKGAHDLGNYLNSCTEEIKEGVRALGKRALLEVNERDLVSLDEITSKITGIPLGYYKRKT
;
A
#
# COMPACT_ATOMS: atom_id res chain seq x y z
N MET A 1 -29.27 0.80 35.18
CA MET A 1 -29.16 -0.67 34.98
C MET A 1 -30.54 -1.31 34.87
N GLU A 2 -31.54 -0.81 35.59
CA GLU A 2 -32.94 -1.26 35.50
C GLU A 2 -33.48 -1.26 34.06
N ILE A 3 -33.33 -0.15 33.33
CA ILE A 3 -33.73 -0.02 31.90
C ILE A 3 -33.23 -1.14 30.99
N ILE A 4 -32.04 -1.70 31.26
CA ILE A 4 -31.48 -2.79 30.43
C ILE A 4 -32.10 -4.15 30.80
N GLN A 5 -32.52 -4.32 32.05
CA GLN A 5 -32.92 -5.60 32.62
C GLN A 5 -34.44 -5.80 32.71
N THR A 6 -35.22 -4.73 32.85
CA THR A 6 -36.67 -4.80 33.13
C THR A 6 -37.53 -4.29 31.98
N ASP A 7 -37.04 -3.31 31.22
CA ASP A 7 -37.89 -2.62 30.24
C ASP A 7 -38.12 -3.51 29.02
N PRO A 8 -39.32 -3.43 28.41
CA PRO A 8 -39.63 -4.14 27.18
C PRO A 8 -38.67 -3.72 26.07
N TYR A 9 -38.34 -4.66 25.17
CA TYR A 9 -37.23 -4.52 24.21
C TYR A 9 -37.28 -3.25 23.33
N VAL A 10 -38.45 -2.66 23.10
CA VAL A 10 -38.65 -1.44 22.30
C VAL A 10 -38.16 -0.18 23.02
N GLU A 11 -38.21 -0.17 24.36
CA GLU A 11 -37.79 0.95 25.21
C GLU A 11 -36.44 0.67 25.91
N ASN A 12 -35.96 -0.56 25.78
CA ASN A 12 -34.74 -1.05 26.41
C ASN A 12 -33.49 -0.64 25.60
N LEU A 13 -32.45 -0.16 26.28
CA LEU A 13 -31.17 0.19 25.63
C LEU A 13 -30.47 -0.99 24.94
N ALA A 14 -30.84 -2.24 25.26
CA ALA A 14 -30.40 -3.43 24.55
C ALA A 14 -30.85 -3.45 23.08
N GLU A 15 -31.87 -2.67 22.69
CA GLU A 15 -32.25 -2.44 21.30
C GLU A 15 -31.04 -1.99 20.47
N LEU A 16 -30.19 -1.11 21.03
CA LEU A 16 -29.01 -0.60 20.35
C LEU A 16 -28.06 -1.74 19.93
N PHE A 17 -27.98 -2.82 20.70
CA PHE A 17 -27.22 -4.00 20.33
C PHE A 17 -27.81 -4.69 19.09
N SER A 18 -29.13 -4.83 19.02
CA SER A 18 -29.82 -5.36 17.83
C SER A 18 -29.66 -4.46 16.61
N ALA A 19 -29.87 -3.15 16.76
CA ALA A 19 -29.69 -2.16 15.72
C ALA A 19 -28.26 -2.17 15.16
N THR A 20 -27.26 -2.13 16.04
CA THR A 20 -25.84 -2.12 15.65
C THR A 20 -25.40 -3.44 15.04
N LYS A 21 -25.96 -4.58 15.48
CA LYS A 21 -25.68 -5.90 14.86
C LYS A 21 -26.29 -6.03 13.46
N ARG A 22 -27.52 -5.52 13.26
CA ARG A 22 -28.23 -5.58 11.97
C ARG A 22 -27.65 -4.61 10.96
N THR A 23 -27.44 -3.36 11.37
CA THR A 23 -27.08 -2.26 10.47
C THR A 23 -25.58 -2.02 10.42
N GLY A 24 -24.84 -2.36 11.48
CA GLY A 24 -23.43 -2.05 11.66
C GLY A 24 -23.23 -0.71 12.37
N VAL A 25 -22.40 -0.70 13.43
CA VAL A 25 -22.06 0.51 14.21
C VAL A 25 -21.55 1.63 13.30
N GLN A 26 -20.67 1.30 12.35
CA GLN A 26 -20.11 2.26 11.42
C GLN A 26 -21.20 2.93 10.56
N ASN A 27 -22.13 2.14 10.00
CA ASN A 27 -23.20 2.68 9.15
C ASN A 27 -24.12 3.63 9.92
N ILE A 28 -24.43 3.31 11.19
CA ILE A 28 -25.24 4.19 12.06
C ILE A 28 -24.50 5.51 12.32
N ILE A 29 -23.22 5.45 12.71
CA ILE A 29 -22.41 6.67 12.96
C ILE A 29 -22.31 7.52 11.70
N GLU A 30 -21.99 6.91 10.55
CA GLU A 30 -21.90 7.64 9.30
C GLU A 30 -23.26 8.21 8.87
N THR A 31 -24.37 7.55 9.18
CA THR A 31 -25.73 8.08 8.95
C THR A 31 -25.97 9.32 9.78
N ASN A 32 -25.63 9.30 11.07
CA ASN A 32 -25.78 10.46 11.95
C ASN A 32 -24.90 11.64 11.48
N LEU A 33 -23.65 11.38 11.06
CA LEU A 33 -22.78 12.43 10.51
C LEU A 33 -23.34 13.02 9.20
N ARG A 34 -23.96 12.20 8.35
CA ARG A 34 -24.66 12.69 7.15
C ARG A 34 -25.88 13.53 7.51
N SER A 35 -26.66 13.10 8.50
CA SER A 35 -27.85 13.83 8.97
C SER A 35 -27.50 15.18 9.61
N GLU A 36 -26.42 15.25 10.38
CA GLU A 36 -25.98 16.48 11.05
C GLU A 36 -25.49 17.54 10.05
N HIS A 37 -24.74 17.13 9.03
CA HIS A 37 -24.03 18.08 8.16
C HIS A 37 -24.63 18.23 6.77
N GLY A 38 -25.48 17.31 6.30
CA GLY A 38 -26.05 17.33 4.95
C GLY A 38 -25.01 17.33 3.81
N THR A 39 -23.77 16.92 4.09
CA THR A 39 -22.63 16.99 3.15
C THR A 39 -21.86 15.68 3.09
N VAL A 40 -20.95 15.56 2.11
CA VAL A 40 -20.11 14.38 1.93
C VAL A 40 -19.18 14.23 3.14
N ILE A 41 -19.37 13.17 3.92
CA ILE A 41 -18.49 12.84 5.04
C ILE A 41 -17.14 12.30 4.53
N LYS A 42 -16.12 12.41 5.38
CA LYS A 42 -14.77 11.93 5.08
C LYS A 42 -14.35 10.84 6.08
N ARG A 43 -14.09 9.64 5.59
CA ARG A 43 -13.66 8.48 6.37
C ARG A 43 -12.14 8.30 6.27
N PRO A 44 -11.43 8.05 7.38
CA PRO A 44 -10.01 7.73 7.36
C PRO A 44 -9.77 6.22 7.20
N LEU A 45 -8.55 5.85 6.80
CA LEU A 45 -8.01 4.48 6.76
C LEU A 45 -8.60 3.53 5.71
N GLY A 46 -9.52 3.99 4.87
CA GLY A 46 -10.07 3.18 3.77
C GLY A 46 -11.22 2.28 4.19
N THR A 47 -11.56 1.35 3.30
CA THR A 47 -12.69 0.44 3.47
C THR A 47 -12.50 -0.58 4.59
N ALA A 48 -13.58 -0.84 5.32
CA ALA A 48 -13.69 -1.94 6.27
C ALA A 48 -14.30 -3.21 5.65
N ARG A 49 -14.67 -3.18 4.35
CA ARG A 49 -15.27 -4.32 3.66
C ARG A 49 -14.23 -5.44 3.51
N LYS A 50 -14.70 -6.67 3.66
CA LYS A 50 -13.90 -7.85 3.39
C LYS A 50 -13.99 -8.18 1.90
N PHE A 51 -12.85 -8.22 1.24
CA PHE A 51 -12.72 -8.68 -0.13
C PHE A 51 -12.09 -10.06 -0.15
N ILE A 52 -12.13 -10.72 -1.31
CA ILE A 52 -11.26 -11.87 -1.52
C ILE A 52 -9.80 -11.41 -1.41
N ASP A 53 -9.03 -12.15 -0.62
CA ASP A 53 -7.65 -11.82 -0.28
C ASP A 53 -6.75 -13.05 -0.39
N PHE A 54 -5.54 -12.94 0.17
CA PHE A 54 -4.54 -13.99 0.06
C PHE A 54 -4.78 -15.17 1.01
N ASP A 55 -5.81 -15.15 1.87
CA ASP A 55 -6.04 -16.20 2.87
C ASP A 55 -6.52 -17.52 2.25
N GLY A 56 -7.12 -17.46 1.06
CA GLY A 56 -7.45 -18.64 0.25
C GLY A 56 -6.25 -19.39 -0.34
N LEU A 57 -5.02 -18.91 -0.11
CA LEU A 57 -3.78 -19.55 -0.55
C LEU A 57 -2.96 -20.06 0.64
N MET A 58 -2.25 -21.16 0.46
CA MET A 58 -1.24 -21.66 1.42
C MET A 58 0.06 -22.00 0.71
N PHE A 59 1.17 -21.93 1.46
CA PHE A 59 2.46 -22.44 1.00
C PHE A 59 2.52 -23.97 1.13
N ILE A 60 3.10 -24.62 0.14
CA ILE A 60 3.30 -26.07 0.12
C ILE A 60 4.58 -26.40 0.88
N SER A 61 4.45 -26.89 2.10
CA SER A 61 5.57 -27.53 2.80
C SER A 61 5.78 -28.95 2.28
N SER A 62 7.00 -29.27 1.81
CA SER A 62 7.36 -30.63 1.44
C SER A 62 8.38 -31.19 2.41
N HIS A 63 8.16 -32.40 2.91
CA HIS A 63 9.10 -33.05 3.83
C HIS A 63 10.13 -33.94 3.11
N PHE A 64 9.85 -34.34 1.87
CA PHE A 64 10.67 -35.29 1.12
C PHE A 64 11.20 -34.76 -0.22
N LYS A 65 10.49 -33.81 -0.86
CA LYS A 65 10.89 -33.27 -2.17
C LYS A 65 11.82 -32.07 -2.03
N ASN A 66 11.49 -31.15 -1.14
CA ASN A 66 12.27 -29.94 -0.85
C ASN A 66 12.43 -29.82 0.67
N GLN A 67 13.54 -30.29 1.22
CA GLN A 67 13.77 -30.19 2.66
C GLN A 67 13.93 -28.73 3.09
N ALA A 68 13.24 -28.34 4.17
CA ALA A 68 13.38 -27.02 4.75
C ALA A 68 14.84 -26.75 5.17
N LEU A 69 15.27 -25.49 5.00
CA LEU A 69 16.60 -25.05 5.43
C LEU A 69 16.59 -24.72 6.93
N THR A 70 17.73 -24.88 7.59
CA THR A 70 17.87 -24.45 8.99
C THR A 70 17.79 -22.93 9.11
N HIS A 71 17.29 -22.45 10.26
CA HIS A 71 17.16 -21.01 10.55
C HIS A 71 18.49 -20.22 10.43
N THR A 72 19.63 -20.91 10.54
CA THR A 72 20.97 -20.35 10.39
C THR A 72 21.37 -20.05 8.95
N ILE A 73 20.69 -20.62 7.94
CA ILE A 73 21.03 -20.38 6.54
C ILE A 73 20.61 -18.96 6.15
N PRO A 74 21.52 -18.13 5.59
CA PRO A 74 21.14 -16.80 5.15
C PRO A 74 20.18 -16.87 3.95
N VAL A 75 19.17 -16.01 3.96
CA VAL A 75 18.22 -15.84 2.85
C VAL A 75 18.39 -14.44 2.26
N ASN A 76 18.58 -14.37 0.94
CA ASN A 76 18.63 -13.10 0.22
C ASN A 76 17.21 -12.55 -0.02
N THR A 77 16.94 -11.34 0.47
CA THR A 77 15.66 -10.61 0.32
C THR A 77 15.82 -9.32 -0.49
N ASP A 78 16.95 -9.12 -1.15
CA ASP A 78 17.22 -7.94 -1.95
C ASP A 78 16.26 -7.84 -3.14
N VAL A 79 15.78 -6.63 -3.40
CA VAL A 79 14.91 -6.31 -4.54
C VAL A 79 15.50 -5.16 -5.33
N VAL A 80 15.41 -5.27 -6.66
CA VAL A 80 15.81 -4.23 -7.61
C VAL A 80 14.56 -3.69 -8.31
N ILE A 81 14.28 -2.40 -8.12
CA ILE A 81 13.19 -1.69 -8.78
C ILE A 81 13.73 -0.92 -9.98
N GLY A 82 13.10 -1.15 -11.14
CA GLY A 82 13.51 -0.60 -12.42
C GLY A 82 14.87 -1.13 -12.87
N PRO A 83 15.04 -2.45 -13.10
CA PRO A 83 16.33 -3.08 -13.36
C PRO A 83 17.04 -2.56 -14.61
N LEU A 84 16.31 -1.98 -15.57
CA LEU A 84 16.85 -1.39 -16.79
C LEU A 84 17.20 0.11 -16.67
N ALA A 85 16.90 0.75 -15.53
CA ALA A 85 17.31 2.11 -15.28
C ALA A 85 18.84 2.19 -15.11
N LYS A 86 19.44 3.33 -15.45
CA LYS A 86 20.90 3.56 -15.29
C LYS A 86 21.31 3.45 -13.81
N LYS A 87 20.44 3.89 -12.91
CA LYS A 87 20.64 3.85 -11.45
C LYS A 87 19.43 3.19 -10.79
N PRO A 88 19.29 1.85 -10.86
CA PRO A 88 18.13 1.16 -10.32
C PRO A 88 18.05 1.32 -8.80
N LEU A 89 16.83 1.36 -8.26
CA LEU A 89 16.61 1.43 -6.82
C LEU A 89 16.78 0.02 -6.23
N ARG A 90 17.78 -0.15 -5.35
CA ARG A 90 18.07 -1.42 -4.67
C ARG A 90 17.65 -1.33 -3.21
N VAL A 91 16.87 -2.27 -2.71
CA VAL A 91 16.42 -2.36 -1.30
C VAL A 91 16.73 -3.75 -0.74
N THR A 92 16.94 -3.85 0.58
CA THR A 92 17.30 -5.13 1.25
C THR A 92 16.10 -5.94 1.72
N THR A 93 14.91 -5.37 1.58
CA THR A 93 13.62 -5.99 1.90
C THR A 93 12.62 -5.64 0.81
N PRO A 94 11.67 -6.54 0.48
CA PRO A 94 10.61 -6.25 -0.48
C PRO A 94 9.57 -5.25 0.07
N LEU A 95 9.65 -4.86 1.34
CA LEU A 95 8.66 -4.00 2.00
C LEU A 95 9.06 -2.53 1.90
N LEU A 96 8.32 -1.74 1.11
CA LEU A 96 8.52 -0.31 0.92
C LEU A 96 7.47 0.49 1.71
N ILE A 97 7.80 1.71 2.15
CA ILE A 97 6.79 2.60 2.75
C ILE A 97 6.09 3.40 1.64
N SER A 98 4.77 3.26 1.56
CA SER A 98 3.94 3.93 0.54
C SER A 98 3.88 5.46 0.74
N GLY A 99 3.58 6.16 -0.35
CA GLY A 99 3.52 7.62 -0.40
C GLY A 99 2.42 8.20 0.46
N MET A 100 2.79 8.74 1.64
CA MET A 100 1.90 9.47 2.52
C MET A 100 2.37 10.92 2.65
N ALA A 101 1.50 11.85 2.26
CA ALA A 101 1.87 13.24 1.99
C ALA A 101 2.15 14.07 3.26
N TYR A 102 3.30 14.76 3.31
CA TYR A 102 3.55 15.81 4.29
C TYR A 102 2.57 16.99 4.11
N LYS A 103 2.10 17.57 5.22
CA LYS A 103 1.11 18.67 5.31
C LYS A 103 -0.30 18.37 4.84
N ARG A 104 -0.50 17.40 3.94
CA ARG A 104 -1.85 16.96 3.51
C ARG A 104 -2.38 15.79 4.32
N ALA A 105 -1.50 14.90 4.74
CA ALA A 105 -1.85 13.75 5.56
C ALA A 105 -1.04 13.76 6.85
N LEU A 106 0.28 13.60 6.76
CA LEU A 106 1.13 13.37 7.92
C LEU A 106 1.87 14.62 8.39
N SER A 107 2.13 14.65 9.70
CA SER A 107 3.00 15.63 10.34
C SER A 107 4.47 15.46 9.94
N ALA A 108 5.25 16.55 10.05
CA ALA A 108 6.70 16.52 9.79
C ALA A 108 7.42 15.46 10.64
N LYS A 109 6.99 15.30 11.90
CA LYS A 109 7.54 14.30 12.82
C LYS A 109 7.31 12.87 12.34
N PHE A 110 6.13 12.56 11.79
CA PHE A 110 5.87 11.23 11.23
C PHE A 110 6.68 10.97 9.97
N LYS A 111 6.82 11.97 9.10
CA LYS A 111 7.67 11.86 7.89
C LYS A 111 9.13 11.63 8.25
N ALA A 112 9.65 12.31 9.27
CA ALA A 112 10.99 12.06 9.81
C ALA A 112 11.13 10.64 10.40
N ALA A 113 10.11 10.14 11.10
CA ALA A 113 10.09 8.78 11.62
C ALA A 113 10.14 7.74 10.50
N PHE A 114 9.37 7.95 9.42
CA PHE A 114 9.35 7.05 8.26
C PHE A 114 10.69 7.04 7.52
N ALA A 115 11.29 8.21 7.30
CA ALA A 115 12.60 8.32 6.65
C ALA A 115 13.71 7.60 7.43
N LEU A 116 13.81 7.84 8.74
CA LEU A 116 14.83 7.18 9.55
C LEU A 116 14.52 5.68 9.75
N GLY A 117 13.25 5.32 9.91
CA GLY A 117 12.81 3.92 10.02
C GLY A 117 13.08 3.12 8.75
N SER A 118 12.83 3.68 7.56
CA SER A 118 13.14 3.01 6.29
C SER A 118 14.65 2.81 6.11
N THR A 119 15.45 3.82 6.47
CA THR A 119 16.93 3.70 6.47
C THR A 119 17.40 2.58 7.39
N LYS A 120 16.86 2.47 8.60
CA LYS A 120 17.19 1.38 9.55
C LYS A 120 16.85 -0.01 9.02
N ALA A 121 15.83 -0.12 8.17
CA ALA A 121 15.43 -1.38 7.54
C ALA A 121 16.03 -1.60 6.13
N GLY A 122 16.89 -0.68 5.66
CA GLY A 122 17.52 -0.75 4.33
C GLY A 122 16.54 -0.61 3.15
N THR A 123 15.37 -0.03 3.38
CA THR A 123 14.29 0.16 2.40
C THR A 123 14.05 1.63 2.06
N ALA A 124 13.13 1.87 1.11
CA ALA A 124 12.76 3.20 0.68
C ALA A 124 11.50 3.72 1.36
N THR A 125 11.45 5.05 1.54
CA THR A 125 10.21 5.77 1.86
C THR A 125 9.78 6.65 0.69
N ASN A 126 8.51 7.02 0.66
CA ASN A 126 7.90 7.80 -0.42
C ASN A 126 7.28 9.10 0.12
N THR A 127 7.56 10.22 -0.54
CA THR A 127 7.16 11.57 -0.10
C THR A 127 5.64 11.77 -0.05
N GLY A 128 4.89 11.03 -0.88
CA GLY A 128 3.48 11.32 -1.15
C GLY A 128 3.27 12.61 -1.97
N GLU A 129 2.02 12.98 -2.20
CA GLU A 129 1.60 14.13 -3.03
C GLU A 129 1.81 15.51 -2.37
N GLY A 130 2.30 15.53 -1.14
CA GLY A 130 2.42 16.72 -0.30
C GLY A 130 3.66 17.58 -0.58
N ALA A 131 3.85 18.57 0.29
CA ALA A 131 5.06 19.39 0.28
C ALA A 131 6.31 18.52 0.47
N TYR A 132 7.44 18.94 -0.11
CA TYR A 132 8.71 18.27 0.11
C TYR A 132 9.27 18.66 1.48
N LEU A 133 9.65 17.68 2.30
CA LEU A 133 10.26 17.92 3.61
C LEU A 133 11.77 17.65 3.54
N GLN A 134 12.59 18.69 3.71
CA GLN A 134 14.04 18.55 3.66
C GLN A 134 14.58 17.52 4.67
N GLN A 135 14.03 17.52 5.88
CA GLN A 135 14.38 16.55 6.92
C GLN A 135 14.09 15.09 6.50
N GLU A 136 13.06 14.85 5.67
CA GLU A 136 12.77 13.51 5.12
C GLU A 136 13.90 13.05 4.20
N ARG A 137 14.39 13.95 3.34
CA ARG A 137 15.53 13.67 2.44
C ARG A 137 16.81 13.37 3.22
N GLU A 138 17.12 14.18 4.23
CA GLU A 138 18.34 14.03 5.04
C GLU A 138 18.37 12.69 5.81
N LEU A 139 17.21 12.22 6.28
CA LEU A 139 17.11 10.99 7.06
C LEU A 139 16.93 9.73 6.20
N ALA A 140 16.34 9.85 5.01
CA ALA A 140 16.07 8.71 4.13
C ALA A 140 17.30 8.40 3.26
N GLN A 141 17.91 7.24 3.45
CA GLN A 141 18.96 6.77 2.54
C GLN A 141 18.42 6.52 1.13
N LYS A 142 17.18 6.02 1.04
CA LYS A 142 16.47 5.74 -0.21
C LYS A 142 15.12 6.46 -0.19
N LEU A 143 14.95 7.43 -1.09
CA LEU A 143 13.74 8.24 -1.19
C LEU A 143 13.11 8.12 -2.58
N ILE A 144 11.83 7.75 -2.60
CA ILE A 144 10.96 7.82 -3.77
C ILE A 144 10.26 9.17 -3.73
N VAL A 145 10.51 10.01 -4.73
CA VAL A 145 9.85 11.31 -4.85
C VAL A 145 8.61 11.15 -5.70
N GLN A 146 7.45 11.31 -5.09
CA GLN A 146 6.19 11.25 -5.82
C GLN A 146 5.95 12.57 -6.56
N TYR A 147 5.64 12.48 -7.84
CA TYR A 147 5.32 13.57 -8.76
C TYR A 147 3.80 13.65 -8.92
N PRO A 148 3.11 14.52 -8.16
CA PRO A 148 1.65 14.59 -8.15
C PRO A 148 1.11 15.32 -9.39
N ARG A 149 -0.21 15.32 -9.54
CA ARG A 149 -0.89 16.03 -10.63
C ARG A 149 -0.51 17.50 -10.74
N ILE A 150 -0.35 18.16 -9.61
CA ILE A 150 0.11 19.54 -9.55
C ILE A 150 1.42 19.58 -8.75
N PRO A 151 2.58 19.55 -9.43
CA PRO A 151 3.89 19.45 -8.80
C PRO A 151 4.39 20.79 -8.23
N LEU A 152 3.54 21.54 -7.50
CA LEU A 152 3.86 22.86 -6.94
C LEU A 152 5.11 22.84 -6.04
N HIS A 153 5.42 21.67 -5.47
CA HIS A 153 6.53 21.48 -4.54
C HIS A 153 7.56 20.48 -5.06
N ARG A 154 7.76 20.42 -6.38
CA ARG A 154 8.82 19.63 -7.00
C ARG A 154 9.66 20.54 -7.89
N ASN A 155 10.93 20.68 -7.52
CA ASN A 155 11.94 21.35 -8.34
C ASN A 155 12.97 20.33 -8.84
N LEU A 156 13.81 20.74 -9.79
CA LEU A 156 14.80 19.86 -10.41
C LEU A 156 15.81 19.30 -9.40
N THR A 157 16.20 20.07 -8.38
CA THR A 157 17.11 19.61 -7.32
C THR A 157 16.50 18.44 -6.55
N MET A 158 15.24 18.56 -6.13
CA MET A 158 14.52 17.50 -5.43
C MET A 158 14.38 16.22 -6.26
N LEU A 159 14.16 16.35 -7.57
CA LEU A 159 14.06 15.21 -8.48
C LEU A 159 15.42 14.53 -8.69
N ARG A 160 16.50 15.32 -8.74
CA ARG A 160 17.87 14.83 -8.88
C ARG A 160 18.35 14.08 -7.64
N ASP A 161 17.91 14.49 -6.46
CA ASP A 161 18.28 13.88 -5.18
C ASP A 161 17.43 12.65 -4.82
N ALA A 162 16.48 12.28 -5.67
CA ALA A 162 15.65 11.10 -5.50
C ALA A 162 16.40 9.81 -5.90
N ASN A 163 15.95 8.66 -5.37
CA ASN A 163 16.41 7.35 -5.81
C ASN A 163 15.42 6.66 -6.76
N ALA A 164 14.19 7.15 -6.80
CA ALA A 164 13.18 6.84 -7.81
C ALA A 164 12.17 7.99 -7.88
N ILE A 165 11.50 8.14 -9.02
CA ILE A 165 10.40 9.10 -9.17
C ILE A 165 9.12 8.34 -9.49
N GLU A 166 8.04 8.68 -8.79
CA GLU A 166 6.74 8.04 -8.96
C GLU A 166 5.69 9.03 -9.46
N ILE A 167 5.21 8.89 -10.70
CA ILE A 167 4.12 9.69 -11.23
C ILE A 167 2.82 9.22 -10.58
N GLN A 168 2.18 10.08 -9.79
CA GLN A 168 0.93 9.74 -9.11
C GLN A 168 -0.28 10.09 -9.97
N ILE A 169 -0.96 9.06 -10.46
CA ILE A 169 -2.21 9.19 -11.20
C ILE A 169 -3.39 9.04 -10.27
N ALA A 170 -3.47 7.95 -9.51
CA ALA A 170 -4.63 7.61 -8.69
C ALA A 170 -4.21 6.78 -7.46
N GLN A 171 -5.11 6.72 -6.46
CA GLN A 171 -4.97 5.87 -5.28
C GLN A 171 -6.24 5.04 -5.10
N GLY A 172 -6.10 3.82 -4.56
CA GLY A 172 -7.22 2.88 -4.41
C GLY A 172 -8.38 3.41 -3.56
N ALA A 173 -8.07 4.16 -2.49
CA ALA A 173 -9.07 4.69 -1.55
C ALA A 173 -9.86 5.91 -2.06
N SER A 174 -9.45 6.54 -3.17
CA SER A 174 -10.09 7.75 -3.67
C SER A 174 -10.52 7.69 -5.12
N ALA A 175 -10.37 6.53 -5.79
CA ALA A 175 -10.79 6.30 -7.18
C ALA A 175 -10.31 7.37 -8.17
N GLY A 176 -9.11 7.94 -7.96
CA GLY A 176 -8.59 9.03 -8.77
C GLY A 176 -9.16 10.42 -8.45
N GLY A 177 -9.95 10.58 -7.39
CA GLY A 177 -10.20 11.88 -6.77
C GLY A 177 -8.90 12.48 -6.27
N ALA A 178 -8.47 13.60 -6.85
CA ALA A 178 -7.29 14.33 -6.36
C ALA A 178 -7.60 14.91 -4.98
N GLN A 179 -6.70 14.71 -4.02
CA GLN A 179 -6.82 15.36 -2.72
C GLN A 179 -6.06 16.69 -2.76
N ALA A 180 -6.78 17.80 -2.86
CA ALA A 180 -6.23 19.14 -2.70
C ALA A 180 -6.75 19.78 -1.40
N PRO A 181 -5.95 20.62 -0.73
CA PRO A 181 -6.39 21.35 0.47
C PRO A 181 -7.59 22.26 0.20
N TYR A 182 -7.81 22.64 -1.06
CA TYR A 182 -8.96 23.42 -1.48
C TYR A 182 -9.73 22.70 -2.60
N PRO A 183 -11.06 22.50 -2.47
CA PRO A 183 -11.87 21.77 -3.46
C PRO A 183 -11.75 22.33 -4.88
N HIS A 184 -11.62 23.65 -5.03
CA HIS A 184 -11.48 24.31 -6.33
C HIS A 184 -10.13 24.04 -7.04
N LEU A 185 -9.14 23.47 -6.35
CA LEU A 185 -7.85 23.08 -6.92
C LEU A 185 -7.79 21.58 -7.26
N ILE A 186 -8.87 20.82 -7.00
CA ILE A 186 -8.95 19.40 -7.35
C ILE A 186 -9.06 19.31 -8.88
N ARG A 187 -7.96 18.93 -9.52
CA ARG A 187 -7.96 18.53 -10.94
C ARG A 187 -7.99 17.01 -11.03
N THR A 188 -8.99 16.48 -11.74
CA THR A 188 -9.11 15.05 -12.04
C THR A 188 -8.08 14.61 -13.09
N SER A 189 -7.64 15.52 -13.96
CA SER A 189 -6.58 15.29 -14.93
C SER A 189 -5.21 15.73 -14.42
N LEU A 190 -4.17 15.03 -14.88
CA LEU A 190 -2.80 15.55 -14.87
C LEU A 190 -2.71 16.67 -15.90
N PRO A 191 -2.42 17.93 -15.54
CA PRO A 191 -2.29 19.03 -16.51
C PRO A 191 -1.18 18.81 -17.53
N ALA A 192 -0.17 18.02 -17.15
CA ALA A 192 0.91 17.57 -18.02
C ALA A 192 0.50 16.40 -18.94
N LEU A 193 -0.66 15.78 -18.74
CA LEU A 193 -1.25 14.74 -19.59
C LEU A 193 -2.55 15.27 -20.20
N ARG A 194 -2.44 16.18 -21.18
CA ARG A 194 -3.63 16.68 -21.90
C ARG A 194 -4.15 15.63 -22.88
N ASN A 195 -3.27 14.77 -23.35
CA ASN A 195 -3.57 13.61 -24.17
C ASN A 195 -2.53 12.50 -23.96
N THR A 196 -2.83 11.31 -24.46
CA THR A 196 -2.03 10.09 -24.31
C THR A 196 -0.57 10.24 -24.77
N ARG A 197 -0.29 11.19 -25.67
CA ARG A 197 1.07 11.45 -26.20
C ARG A 197 2.00 12.18 -25.22
N ASP A 198 1.49 12.66 -24.10
CA ASP A 198 2.28 13.45 -23.16
C ASP A 198 2.99 12.62 -22.09
N LEU A 199 2.48 11.42 -21.76
CA LEU A 199 3.11 10.56 -20.74
C LEU A 199 4.54 10.16 -21.12
N PRO A 200 4.84 9.73 -22.37
CA PRO A 200 6.23 9.46 -22.75
C PRO A 200 7.16 10.67 -22.61
N LYS A 201 6.65 11.90 -22.87
CA LYS A 201 7.44 13.13 -22.72
C LYS A 201 7.73 13.40 -21.25
N LEU A 202 6.73 13.24 -20.38
CA LEU A 202 6.89 13.41 -18.94
C LEU A 202 7.87 12.38 -18.37
N VAL A 203 7.72 11.10 -18.72
CA VAL A 203 8.65 10.05 -18.29
C VAL A 203 10.07 10.37 -18.74
N SER A 204 10.27 10.76 -20.01
CA SER A 204 11.58 11.17 -20.53
C SER A 204 12.17 12.36 -19.76
N PHE A 205 11.36 13.38 -19.48
CA PHE A 205 11.77 14.53 -18.68
C PHE A 205 12.20 14.13 -17.27
N LEU A 206 11.42 13.29 -16.59
CA LEU A 206 11.72 12.86 -15.22
C LEU A 206 12.96 11.97 -15.16
N LYS A 207 13.17 11.08 -16.13
CA LYS A 207 14.39 10.26 -16.23
C LYS A 207 15.64 11.13 -16.40
N LYS A 208 15.53 12.22 -17.18
CA LYS A 208 16.61 13.21 -17.34
C LYS A 208 16.83 14.01 -16.06
N ALA A 209 15.75 14.50 -15.43
CA ALA A 209 15.82 15.28 -14.20
C ALA A 209 16.44 14.47 -13.03
N GLY A 210 16.14 13.18 -12.96
CA GLY A 210 16.68 12.25 -11.97
C GLY A 210 18.02 11.61 -12.33
N ASP A 211 18.70 12.03 -13.41
CA ASP A 211 19.98 11.48 -13.87
C ASP A 211 19.99 9.93 -13.95
N GLY A 212 18.94 9.38 -14.56
CA GLY A 212 18.83 7.96 -14.88
C GLY A 212 18.34 7.03 -13.75
N ILE A 213 17.80 7.57 -12.67
CA ILE A 213 17.01 6.81 -11.69
C ILE A 213 15.70 6.28 -12.30
N PRO A 214 15.11 5.20 -11.74
CA PRO A 214 13.87 4.66 -12.24
C PRO A 214 12.70 5.64 -12.09
N VAL A 215 11.88 5.72 -13.14
CA VAL A 215 10.63 6.48 -13.15
C VAL A 215 9.46 5.51 -13.31
N GLY A 216 8.56 5.50 -12.34
CA GLY A 216 7.36 4.67 -12.37
C GLY A 216 6.09 5.47 -12.34
N ILE A 217 4.97 4.76 -12.41
CA ILE A 217 3.63 5.34 -12.39
C ILE A 217 2.76 4.57 -11.42
N LYS A 218 2.00 5.33 -10.62
CA LYS A 218 1.16 4.82 -9.56
C LYS A 218 -0.32 5.08 -9.85
N PHE A 219 -1.13 4.03 -9.84
CA PHE A 219 -2.57 4.11 -10.10
C PHE A 219 -3.35 2.97 -9.43
N SER A 220 -4.66 3.16 -9.29
CA SER A 220 -5.58 2.17 -8.70
C SER A 220 -5.91 1.07 -9.71
N LEU A 221 -6.03 -0.16 -9.22
CA LEU A 221 -6.51 -1.30 -10.00
C LEU A 221 -7.96 -1.06 -10.44
N SER A 222 -8.20 -1.11 -11.75
CA SER A 222 -9.50 -0.88 -12.40
C SER A 222 -9.85 -2.05 -13.35
N ASP A 223 -11.05 -2.06 -13.92
CA ASP A 223 -11.38 -3.07 -14.93
C ASP A 223 -10.65 -2.84 -16.28
N HIS A 224 -10.13 -1.64 -16.52
CA HIS A 224 -9.33 -1.28 -17.70
C HIS A 224 -7.82 -1.51 -17.51
N LEU A 225 -7.44 -2.26 -16.47
CA LEU A 225 -6.07 -2.45 -16.01
C LEU A 225 -5.07 -2.80 -17.14
N GLU A 226 -5.42 -3.72 -18.03
CA GLU A 226 -4.53 -4.17 -19.10
C GLU A 226 -4.23 -3.05 -20.10
N GLU A 227 -5.24 -2.25 -20.45
CA GLU A 227 -5.10 -1.08 -21.32
C GLU A 227 -4.23 0.00 -20.67
N GLU A 228 -4.43 0.24 -19.37
CA GLU A 228 -3.64 1.18 -18.58
C GLU A 228 -2.17 0.73 -18.49
N ILE A 229 -1.92 -0.57 -18.23
CA ILE A 229 -0.56 -1.13 -18.24
C ILE A 229 0.07 -0.96 -19.62
N ASP A 230 -0.64 -1.26 -20.70
CA ASP A 230 -0.11 -1.10 -22.07
C ASP A 230 0.29 0.34 -22.36
N PHE A 231 -0.52 1.30 -21.90
CA PHE A 231 -0.22 2.71 -22.02
C PHE A 231 1.05 3.08 -21.25
N CYS A 232 1.20 2.58 -20.03
CA CYS A 232 2.38 2.80 -19.19
C CYS A 232 3.64 2.18 -19.84
N LEU A 233 3.57 0.93 -20.31
CA LEU A 233 4.69 0.26 -20.98
C LEU A 233 5.16 1.02 -22.22
N LYS A 234 4.21 1.50 -23.05
CA LYS A 234 4.52 2.33 -24.24
C LYS A 234 5.21 3.65 -23.88
N SER A 235 4.95 4.19 -22.69
CA SER A 235 5.59 5.42 -22.22
C SER A 235 7.02 5.24 -21.68
N GLY A 236 7.47 3.99 -21.52
CA GLY A 236 8.83 3.67 -21.12
C GLY A 236 9.09 3.82 -19.62
N VAL A 237 8.08 3.62 -18.77
CA VAL A 237 8.28 3.55 -17.29
C VAL A 237 9.16 2.36 -16.91
N ASP A 238 9.89 2.50 -15.80
CA ASP A 238 10.75 1.45 -15.25
C ASP A 238 10.04 0.59 -14.19
N TYR A 239 8.94 1.10 -13.60
CA TYR A 239 8.10 0.33 -12.69
C TYR A 239 6.64 0.80 -12.68
N LEU A 240 5.75 -0.07 -12.24
CA LEU A 240 4.34 0.18 -11.96
C LEU A 240 4.11 0.04 -10.46
N ALA A 241 3.35 0.96 -9.87
CA ALA A 241 2.87 0.87 -8.50
C ALA A 241 1.34 0.78 -8.51
N LEU A 242 0.80 -0.43 -8.37
CA LEU A 242 -0.63 -0.68 -8.48
C LEU A 242 -1.25 -0.79 -7.08
N GLU A 243 -2.44 -0.21 -6.90
CA GLU A 243 -3.13 -0.23 -5.61
C GLU A 243 -4.53 -0.83 -5.71
N GLY A 244 -4.83 -1.82 -4.88
CA GLY A 244 -6.17 -2.38 -4.76
C GLY A 244 -7.14 -1.45 -4.04
N ALA A 245 -8.43 -1.75 -4.13
CA ALA A 245 -9.52 -1.05 -3.45
C ALA A 245 -9.33 -0.96 -1.92
N GLN A 246 -8.59 -1.91 -1.35
CA GLN A 246 -8.26 -1.99 0.08
C GLN A 246 -7.17 -0.99 0.52
N ALA A 247 -6.75 -0.07 -0.36
CA ALA A 247 -5.82 1.00 0.01
C ALA A 247 -6.46 1.94 1.05
N ALA A 248 -5.61 2.57 1.85
CA ALA A 248 -6.01 3.52 2.86
C ALA A 248 -5.76 4.96 2.40
N THR A 249 -6.43 5.90 3.05
CA THR A 249 -6.18 7.33 2.87
C THR A 249 -6.43 8.11 4.15
N VAL A 250 -5.96 9.36 4.21
CA VAL A 250 -6.23 10.24 5.36
C VAL A 250 -7.72 10.52 5.51
N ALA A 251 -8.42 10.67 4.38
CA ALA A 251 -9.82 11.05 4.32
C ALA A 251 -10.36 10.91 2.88
N ALA A 252 -11.34 10.05 2.63
CA ALA A 252 -12.12 10.04 1.39
C ALA A 252 -13.61 9.81 1.66
N ALA A 253 -14.43 10.03 0.64
CA ALA A 253 -15.86 9.73 0.74
C ALA A 253 -16.04 8.21 0.86
N PRO A 254 -16.85 7.70 1.81
CA PRO A 254 -17.06 6.26 1.99
C PRO A 254 -17.37 5.49 0.71
N ILE A 255 -18.17 6.08 -0.18
CA ILE A 255 -18.50 5.48 -1.48
C ILE A 255 -17.26 5.21 -2.34
N LEU A 256 -16.27 6.11 -2.33
CA LEU A 256 -15.02 5.94 -3.10
C LEU A 256 -14.12 4.86 -2.52
N GLU A 257 -14.20 4.65 -1.23
CA GLU A 257 -13.41 3.61 -0.55
C GLU A 257 -14.06 2.22 -0.68
N ASP A 258 -15.40 2.17 -0.66
CA ASP A 258 -16.15 0.91 -0.56
C ASP A 258 -16.59 0.32 -1.90
N ASP A 259 -16.79 1.15 -2.92
CA ASP A 259 -17.49 0.77 -4.16
C ASP A 259 -16.65 0.97 -5.42
N PHE A 260 -15.37 1.37 -5.31
CA PHE A 260 -14.50 1.62 -6.47
C PHE A 260 -13.20 0.80 -6.42
N GLY A 261 -12.76 0.37 -7.60
CA GLY A 261 -11.51 -0.36 -7.80
C GLY A 261 -11.63 -1.88 -7.61
N LEU A 262 -10.59 -2.60 -8.02
CA LEU A 262 -10.51 -4.05 -7.86
C LEU A 262 -9.81 -4.46 -6.56
N PRO A 263 -10.19 -5.58 -5.94
CA PRO A 263 -9.43 -6.21 -4.86
C PRO A 263 -7.98 -6.48 -5.26
N THR A 264 -7.06 -6.34 -4.30
CA THR A 264 -5.61 -6.45 -4.54
C THR A 264 -5.23 -7.78 -5.17
N LEU A 265 -5.79 -8.90 -4.70
CA LEU A 265 -5.51 -10.24 -5.24
C LEU A 265 -5.88 -10.34 -6.72
N ILE A 266 -7.09 -9.90 -7.09
CA ILE A 266 -7.60 -9.99 -8.46
C ILE A 266 -6.74 -9.14 -9.39
N GLY A 267 -6.52 -7.88 -9.03
CA GLY A 267 -5.73 -6.96 -9.86
C GLY A 267 -4.26 -7.37 -9.98
N LEU A 268 -3.66 -7.92 -8.92
CA LEU A 268 -2.30 -8.45 -8.98
C LEU A 268 -2.18 -9.59 -10.00
N CYS A 269 -3.07 -10.59 -9.94
CA CYS A 269 -3.05 -11.72 -10.86
C CYS A 269 -3.24 -11.28 -12.32
N ARG A 270 -4.16 -10.34 -12.57
CA ARG A 270 -4.37 -9.74 -13.90
C ARG A 270 -3.11 -9.00 -14.38
N ALA A 271 -2.53 -8.14 -13.55
CA ALA A 271 -1.34 -7.37 -13.89
C ALA A 271 -0.14 -8.25 -14.22
N VAL A 272 0.15 -9.26 -13.38
CA VAL A 272 1.27 -10.19 -13.60
C VAL A 272 1.08 -10.97 -14.90
N LYS A 273 -0.13 -11.52 -15.12
CA LYS A 273 -0.46 -12.24 -16.37
C LYS A 273 -0.26 -11.34 -17.59
N HIS A 274 -0.69 -10.09 -17.53
CA HIS A 274 -0.55 -9.15 -18.64
C HIS A 274 0.90 -8.74 -18.90
N LEU A 275 1.68 -8.47 -17.84
CA LEU A 275 3.12 -8.19 -17.96
C LEU A 275 3.89 -9.37 -18.58
N ARG A 276 3.52 -10.61 -18.25
CA ARG A 276 4.04 -11.83 -18.90
C ARG A 276 3.69 -11.88 -20.38
N LEU A 277 2.43 -11.65 -20.75
CA LEU A 277 1.98 -11.62 -22.15
C LEU A 277 2.72 -10.54 -22.97
N ARG A 278 3.02 -9.40 -22.35
CA ARG A 278 3.80 -8.31 -22.96
C ARG A 278 5.32 -8.50 -22.89
N LYS A 279 5.81 -9.61 -22.33
CA LYS A 279 7.24 -9.90 -22.13
C LYS A 279 7.97 -8.78 -21.36
N ALA A 280 7.30 -8.22 -20.36
CA ALA A 280 7.74 -7.07 -19.58
C ALA A 280 8.08 -7.40 -18.11
N GLU A 281 7.76 -8.61 -17.62
CA GLU A 281 7.95 -9.02 -16.21
C GLU A 281 9.36 -8.80 -15.63
N ASN A 282 10.41 -8.96 -16.46
CA ASN A 282 11.81 -8.78 -16.06
C ASN A 282 12.38 -7.41 -16.49
N LYS A 283 11.56 -6.54 -17.07
CA LYS A 283 11.95 -5.23 -17.62
C LYS A 283 11.36 -4.08 -16.82
N VAL A 284 10.12 -4.24 -16.36
CA VAL A 284 9.36 -3.26 -15.61
C VAL A 284 8.95 -3.89 -14.29
N SER A 285 9.37 -3.30 -13.18
CA SER A 285 9.03 -3.83 -11.86
C SER A 285 7.57 -3.57 -11.49
N LEU A 286 6.93 -4.50 -10.81
CA LEU A 286 5.58 -4.37 -10.26
C LEU A 286 5.65 -4.23 -8.74
N ILE A 287 5.23 -3.08 -8.23
CA ILE A 287 4.99 -2.82 -6.81
C ILE A 287 3.48 -2.90 -6.59
N ILE A 288 3.03 -3.69 -5.62
CA ILE A 288 1.60 -3.84 -5.30
C ILE A 288 1.29 -3.29 -3.89
N SER A 289 0.10 -2.73 -3.71
CA SER A 289 -0.38 -2.10 -2.47
C SER A 289 -1.87 -2.41 -2.25
N GLY A 290 -2.34 -2.21 -1.02
CA GLY A 290 -3.74 -2.29 -0.64
C GLY A 290 -4.05 -3.52 0.21
N GLY A 291 -4.43 -3.30 1.48
CA GLY A 291 -4.92 -4.35 2.38
C GLY A 291 -3.89 -5.26 3.06
N PHE A 292 -2.59 -5.10 2.80
CA PHE A 292 -1.56 -5.94 3.42
C PHE A 292 -1.44 -5.69 4.93
N ASN A 293 -1.67 -6.73 5.73
CA ASN A 293 -1.61 -6.65 7.19
C ASN A 293 -0.59 -7.63 7.84
N SER A 294 -0.04 -8.58 7.08
CA SER A 294 0.89 -9.59 7.60
C SER A 294 2.01 -9.94 6.61
N PRO A 295 3.16 -10.43 7.10
CA PRO A 295 4.26 -10.91 6.26
C PRO A 295 3.86 -12.08 5.35
N GLY A 296 2.95 -12.95 5.80
CA GLY A 296 2.44 -14.06 5.01
C GLY A 296 1.68 -13.60 3.76
N GLN A 297 0.82 -12.58 3.87
CA GLN A 297 0.16 -11.99 2.70
C GLN A 297 1.17 -11.34 1.75
N CYS A 298 2.17 -10.65 2.30
CA CYS A 298 3.24 -10.06 1.50
C CYS A 298 4.01 -11.12 0.71
N LEU A 299 4.42 -12.23 1.34
CA LEU A 299 5.13 -13.32 0.68
C LEU A 299 4.28 -14.01 -0.39
N LYS A 300 2.97 -14.18 -0.17
CA LYS A 300 2.05 -14.71 -1.18
C LYS A 300 1.95 -13.79 -2.40
N ALA A 301 1.86 -12.48 -2.20
CA ALA A 301 1.86 -11.52 -3.31
C ALA A 301 3.18 -11.52 -4.09
N LEU A 302 4.32 -11.65 -3.40
CA LEU A 302 5.64 -11.79 -4.02
C LEU A 302 5.72 -13.09 -4.84
N ALA A 303 5.24 -14.21 -4.29
CA ALA A 303 5.17 -15.50 -4.98
C ALA A 303 4.28 -15.46 -6.24
N LEU A 304 3.20 -14.66 -6.21
CA LEU A 304 2.31 -14.45 -7.35
C LEU A 304 2.91 -13.54 -8.44
N GLY A 305 4.07 -12.91 -8.20
CA GLY A 305 4.81 -12.15 -9.21
C GLY A 305 4.94 -10.65 -8.96
N ALA A 306 4.55 -10.15 -7.77
CA ALA A 306 4.95 -8.80 -7.37
C ALA A 306 6.47 -8.76 -7.09
N ASN A 307 7.14 -7.65 -7.40
CA ASN A 307 8.55 -7.46 -7.06
C ASN A 307 8.72 -6.85 -5.65
N ALA A 308 7.80 -5.98 -5.24
CA ALA A 308 7.81 -5.36 -3.91
C ALA A 308 6.40 -5.03 -3.44
N ILE A 309 6.25 -4.80 -2.14
CA ILE A 309 4.99 -4.48 -1.49
C ILE A 309 5.06 -3.08 -0.90
N TYR A 310 4.10 -2.23 -1.25
CA TYR A 310 3.91 -0.95 -0.59
C TYR A 310 3.06 -1.12 0.67
N MET A 311 3.62 -0.67 1.79
CA MET A 311 2.99 -0.71 3.12
C MET A 311 2.59 0.71 3.53
N GLY A 312 1.33 0.90 3.91
CA GLY A 312 0.78 2.19 4.35
C GLY A 312 0.32 2.16 5.80
N THR A 313 -0.83 1.53 6.05
CA THR A 313 -1.50 1.47 7.35
C THR A 313 -0.66 0.82 8.44
N MET A 314 0.01 -0.30 8.15
CA MET A 314 0.80 -0.99 9.17
C MET A 314 2.06 -0.21 9.62
N PRO A 315 2.84 0.42 8.71
CA PRO A 315 3.89 1.36 9.10
C PRO A 315 3.41 2.51 9.98
N LEU A 316 2.19 3.04 9.74
CA LEU A 316 1.59 4.08 10.56
C LEU A 316 1.38 3.61 12.01
N PHE A 317 0.83 2.41 12.18
CA PHE A 317 0.64 1.81 13.51
C PHE A 317 1.96 1.43 14.17
N ALA A 318 2.91 0.86 13.42
CA ALA A 318 4.24 0.51 13.91
C ALA A 318 5.00 1.73 14.44
N ALA A 319 5.03 2.84 13.68
CA ALA A 319 5.67 4.07 14.14
C ALA A 319 4.96 4.69 15.37
N SER A 320 3.66 4.44 15.53
CA SER A 320 2.86 4.90 16.67
C SER A 320 2.92 3.95 17.87
N HIS A 321 3.63 2.82 17.77
CA HIS A 321 3.69 1.80 18.81
C HIS A 321 4.13 2.39 20.16
N THR A 322 3.41 2.01 21.23
CA THR A 322 3.45 2.58 22.60
C THR A 322 3.15 4.08 22.72
N GLN A 323 2.84 4.77 21.62
CA GLN A 323 2.56 6.21 21.62
C GLN A 323 1.10 6.53 21.31
N SER A 324 0.34 5.58 20.74
CA SER A 324 -1.10 5.73 20.44
C SER A 324 -1.96 6.13 21.65
N LEU A 325 -1.57 5.70 22.85
CA LEU A 325 -2.25 6.05 24.11
C LEU A 325 -2.12 7.53 24.48
N LYS A 326 -1.25 8.29 23.81
CA LYS A 326 -1.15 9.75 24.01
C LYS A 326 -2.38 10.51 23.48
N ALA A 327 -3.19 9.87 22.64
CA ALA A 327 -4.42 10.44 22.07
C ALA A 327 -5.69 9.87 22.74
N VAL A 328 -5.73 8.54 22.93
CA VAL A 328 -6.84 7.82 23.57
C VAL A 328 -6.94 8.19 25.06
N PRO A 329 -8.15 8.31 25.66
CA PRO A 329 -9.48 8.06 25.08
C PRO A 329 -10.12 9.26 24.38
N TRP A 330 -9.47 10.42 24.41
CA TRP A 330 -10.10 11.68 23.97
C TRP A 330 -10.07 11.89 22.46
N GLU A 331 -9.07 11.34 21.79
CA GLU A 331 -8.85 11.50 20.36
C GLU A 331 -8.44 10.16 19.73
N PRO A 332 -8.81 9.90 18.45
CA PRO A 332 -8.40 8.67 17.79
C PRO A 332 -6.88 8.62 17.60
N PRO A 333 -6.23 7.44 17.60
CA PRO A 333 -4.78 7.29 17.47
C PRO A 333 -4.17 8.02 16.27
N THR A 334 -4.92 8.12 15.17
CA THR A 334 -4.50 8.82 13.95
C THR A 334 -4.21 10.31 14.18
N GLN A 335 -4.80 10.96 15.19
CA GLN A 335 -4.54 12.37 15.54
C GLN A 335 -3.10 12.63 16.00
N LEU A 336 -2.37 11.57 16.40
CA LEU A 336 -0.94 11.65 16.67
C LEU A 336 -0.12 11.77 15.38
N ALA A 337 -0.63 11.18 14.29
CA ALA A 337 0.06 11.10 13.02
C ALA A 337 -0.23 12.26 12.07
N MET A 338 -1.48 12.72 12.05
CA MET A 338 -1.94 13.67 11.04
C MET A 338 -1.35 15.07 11.23
N GLU A 339 -1.12 15.77 10.12
CA GLU A 339 -0.84 17.21 10.15
C GLU A 339 -2.01 17.96 10.79
N GLY A 340 -1.72 18.91 11.69
CA GLY A 340 -2.76 19.67 12.39
C GLY A 340 -3.53 18.87 13.44
N GLY A 341 -3.23 17.58 13.62
CA GLY A 341 -3.87 16.74 14.63
C GLY A 341 -3.59 17.27 16.03
N LYS A 342 -4.61 17.25 16.91
CA LYS A 342 -4.54 17.87 18.25
C LYS A 342 -3.37 17.34 19.09
N MET A 343 -3.01 16.08 18.88
CA MET A 343 -1.95 15.39 19.63
C MET A 343 -0.63 15.24 18.86
N SER A 344 -0.56 15.70 17.61
CA SER A 344 0.62 15.55 16.72
C SER A 344 1.93 16.03 17.36
N LYS A 345 1.89 17.11 18.14
CA LYS A 345 3.05 17.66 18.86
C LYS A 345 3.64 16.69 19.90
N ARG A 346 2.85 15.76 20.44
CA ARG A 346 3.28 14.79 21.48
C ARG A 346 4.02 13.57 20.91
N PHE A 347 4.07 13.43 19.59
CA PHE A 347 4.77 12.32 18.95
C PHE A 347 6.30 12.46 19.12
N ASN A 348 6.96 11.37 19.53
CA ASN A 348 8.41 11.24 19.51
C ASN A 348 8.80 10.46 18.26
N TRP A 349 9.34 11.19 17.28
CA TRP A 349 9.67 10.63 15.97
C TRP A 349 10.90 9.70 16.00
N ARG A 350 11.85 9.91 16.93
CA ARG A 350 13.03 9.04 17.05
C ARG A 350 12.63 7.67 17.56
N LYS A 351 11.74 7.62 18.56
CA LYS A 351 11.14 6.37 19.03
C LYS A 351 10.33 5.70 17.91
N GLY A 352 9.47 6.47 17.23
CA GLY A 352 8.68 5.94 16.11
C GLY A 352 9.53 5.38 14.96
N ALA A 353 10.67 6.01 14.66
CA ALA A 353 11.62 5.52 13.67
C ALA A 353 12.25 4.18 14.08
N HIS A 354 12.59 4.03 15.37
CA HIS A 354 13.12 2.79 15.91
C HIS A 354 12.08 1.66 15.83
N ASP A 355 10.85 1.92 16.28
CA ASP A 355 9.77 0.93 16.29
C ASP A 355 9.39 0.50 14.87
N LEU A 356 9.32 1.44 13.93
CA LEU A 356 9.08 1.15 12.52
C LEU A 356 10.21 0.34 11.89
N GLY A 357 11.47 0.68 12.19
CA GLY A 357 12.63 -0.10 11.71
C GLY A 357 12.56 -1.54 12.21
N ASN A 358 12.24 -1.74 13.49
CA ASN A 358 12.08 -3.07 14.07
C ASN A 358 10.92 -3.84 13.43
N TYR A 359 9.79 -3.19 13.18
CA TYR A 359 8.64 -3.81 12.51
C TYR A 359 9.02 -4.32 11.11
N LEU A 360 9.62 -3.48 10.27
CA LEU A 360 10.03 -3.86 8.92
C LEU A 360 11.09 -4.97 8.92
N ASN A 361 12.05 -4.92 9.85
CA ASN A 361 13.04 -5.96 10.04
C ASN A 361 12.39 -7.29 10.46
N SER A 362 11.50 -7.26 11.45
CA SER A 362 10.75 -8.44 11.92
C SER A 362 9.95 -9.08 10.78
N CYS A 363 9.18 -8.29 10.03
CA CYS A 363 8.44 -8.80 8.89
C CYS A 363 9.35 -9.40 7.82
N THR A 364 10.54 -8.85 7.63
CA THR A 364 11.53 -9.39 6.69
C THR A 364 12.13 -10.70 7.20
N GLU A 365 12.41 -10.84 8.50
CA GLU A 365 12.86 -12.10 9.09
C GLU A 365 11.78 -13.19 9.00
N GLU A 366 10.50 -12.86 9.24
CA GLU A 366 9.39 -13.80 9.03
C GLU A 366 9.28 -14.24 7.56
N ILE A 367 9.48 -13.33 6.60
CA ILE A 367 9.56 -13.68 5.18
C ILE A 367 10.69 -14.68 4.95
N LYS A 368 11.89 -14.46 5.53
CA LYS A 368 13.03 -15.38 5.41
C LYS A 368 12.70 -16.77 5.98
N GLU A 369 12.00 -16.86 7.11
CA GLU A 369 11.51 -18.13 7.64
C GLU A 369 10.59 -18.85 6.64
N GLY A 370 9.67 -18.12 6.00
CA GLY A 370 8.84 -18.68 4.92
C GLY A 370 9.67 -19.21 3.75
N VAL A 371 10.69 -18.47 3.31
CA VAL A 371 11.59 -18.92 2.23
C VAL A 371 12.38 -20.17 2.64
N ARG A 372 12.90 -20.24 3.88
CA ARG A 372 13.61 -21.41 4.41
C ARG A 372 12.70 -22.63 4.50
N ALA A 373 11.46 -22.45 4.94
CA ALA A 373 10.48 -23.53 5.03
C ALA A 373 10.16 -24.15 3.67
N LEU A 374 10.29 -23.37 2.58
CA LEU A 374 10.17 -23.84 1.20
C LEU A 374 11.45 -24.49 0.64
N GLY A 375 12.53 -24.55 1.43
CA GLY A 375 13.82 -25.10 1.01
C GLY A 375 14.66 -24.16 0.15
N LYS A 376 14.38 -22.84 0.17
CA LYS A 376 14.96 -21.85 -0.76
C LYS A 376 15.92 -20.88 -0.06
N ARG A 377 16.85 -20.30 -0.82
CA ARG A 377 17.92 -19.42 -0.30
C ARG A 377 17.73 -17.96 -0.69
N ALA A 378 16.80 -17.65 -1.58
CA ALA A 378 16.48 -16.30 -1.99
C ALA A 378 14.97 -16.12 -2.21
N LEU A 379 14.50 -14.92 -1.90
CA LEU A 379 13.11 -14.51 -2.14
C LEU A 379 12.70 -14.68 -3.61
N LEU A 380 13.62 -14.38 -4.55
CA LEU A 380 13.39 -14.52 -5.99
C LEU A 380 13.12 -15.96 -6.45
N GLU A 381 13.45 -16.96 -5.64
CA GLU A 381 13.15 -18.37 -5.95
C GLU A 381 11.69 -18.72 -5.64
N VAL A 382 11.02 -17.96 -4.76
CA VAL A 382 9.62 -18.20 -4.35
C VAL A 382 8.69 -17.77 -5.47
N ASN A 383 7.77 -18.66 -5.86
CA ASN A 383 6.87 -18.45 -6.98
C ASN A 383 5.52 -19.19 -6.81
N GLU A 384 4.64 -19.03 -7.78
CA GLU A 384 3.30 -19.65 -7.85
C GLU A 384 3.29 -21.18 -7.63
N ARG A 385 4.37 -21.90 -7.94
CA ARG A 385 4.45 -23.37 -7.74
C ARG A 385 4.62 -23.76 -6.27
N ASP A 386 4.94 -22.81 -5.40
CA ASP A 386 5.01 -23.03 -3.96
C ASP A 386 3.66 -22.82 -3.28
N LEU A 387 2.62 -22.47 -4.04
CA LEU A 387 1.29 -22.15 -3.52
C LEU A 387 0.27 -23.24 -3.88
N VAL A 388 -0.74 -23.35 -3.03
CA VAL A 388 -1.95 -24.16 -3.25
C VAL A 388 -3.20 -23.36 -2.85
N SER A 389 -4.29 -23.55 -3.58
CA SER A 389 -5.58 -22.89 -3.31
C SER A 389 -6.45 -23.74 -2.39
N LEU A 390 -7.09 -23.08 -1.42
CA LEU A 390 -8.00 -23.70 -0.46
C LEU A 390 -9.47 -23.72 -0.91
N ASP A 391 -9.80 -22.95 -1.95
CA ASP A 391 -11.15 -22.83 -2.48
C ASP A 391 -11.18 -22.60 -4.00
N GLU A 392 -12.33 -22.91 -4.61
CA GLU A 392 -12.50 -22.82 -6.07
C GLU A 392 -12.41 -21.40 -6.63
N ILE A 393 -12.80 -20.38 -5.85
CA ILE A 393 -12.84 -19.00 -6.32
C ILE A 393 -11.41 -18.47 -6.39
N THR A 394 -10.63 -18.67 -5.33
CA THR A 394 -9.20 -18.33 -5.28
C THR A 394 -8.43 -19.06 -6.37
N SER A 395 -8.71 -20.36 -6.58
CA SER A 395 -8.06 -21.14 -7.65
C SER A 395 -8.37 -20.58 -9.05
N LYS A 396 -9.62 -20.22 -9.33
CA LYS A 396 -10.02 -19.62 -10.62
C LYS A 396 -9.38 -18.25 -10.87
N ILE A 397 -9.27 -17.41 -9.83
CA ILE A 397 -8.68 -16.07 -9.94
C ILE A 397 -7.17 -16.14 -10.14
N THR A 398 -6.50 -16.97 -9.35
CA THR A 398 -5.03 -16.99 -9.28
C THR A 398 -4.40 -17.94 -10.29
N GLY A 399 -5.16 -18.92 -10.78
CA GLY A 399 -4.64 -20.03 -11.58
C GLY A 399 -3.89 -21.10 -10.76
N ILE A 400 -3.83 -20.95 -9.43
CA ILE A 400 -3.16 -21.90 -8.54
C ILE A 400 -4.05 -23.14 -8.33
N PRO A 401 -3.52 -24.37 -8.46
CA PRO A 401 -4.29 -25.60 -8.26
C PRO A 401 -4.95 -25.72 -6.88
N LEU A 402 -6.08 -26.44 -6.82
CA LEU A 402 -6.76 -26.77 -5.56
C LEU A 402 -5.94 -27.77 -4.74
N GLY A 403 -5.96 -27.60 -3.42
CA GLY A 403 -5.35 -28.52 -2.46
C GLY A 403 -6.19 -29.76 -2.17
N TYR A 404 -7.37 -29.87 -2.76
CA TYR A 404 -8.27 -31.02 -2.64
C TYR A 404 -8.83 -31.44 -3.99
N TYR A 405 -9.21 -32.71 -4.10
CA TYR A 405 -9.84 -33.24 -5.30
C TYR A 405 -11.34 -32.93 -5.30
N LYS A 406 -11.85 -32.46 -6.44
CA LYS A 406 -13.29 -32.36 -6.65
C LYS A 406 -13.84 -33.78 -6.86
N ARG A 407 -14.77 -34.21 -6.02
CA ARG A 407 -15.53 -35.45 -6.26
C ARG A 407 -16.25 -35.27 -7.60
N LYS A 408 -15.99 -36.14 -8.58
CA LYS A 408 -16.79 -36.19 -9.80
C LYS A 408 -18.20 -36.64 -9.39
N THR A 409 -19.15 -35.71 -9.37
CA THR A 409 -20.59 -36.00 -9.24
C THR A 409 -21.18 -36.26 -10.61
#